data_AF-A0A661XVW5-F1
#
_entry.id   AF-A0A661XVW5-F1
#
_cell.length_a   1.000
_cell.length_b   1.000
_cell.length_c   1.000
_cell.angle_alpha   90.00
_cell.angle_beta   90.00
_cell.angle_gamma   90.00
#
_symmetry.space_group_name_H-M   'P 1'
#
loop_
_entity.id
_entity.type
_entity.pdbx_description
1 polymer ?
#
loop_
_entity_poly.entity_id
_entity_poly.type
_entity_poly.pdbx_seq_one_letter_code
_entity_poly.pdbx_strand_id
1 'polypeptide(L)'
;MSDSTTDNGKMIGIIAYLTLIGWIIAFVMHSNNKTELGAFHIRQMLGIVIVGFALYICNIVLTNAIGSGILGWVIQIAMFVFWLLGFMGALQGEKKPVPLLGEQFQEWFKGLG
;
A
#
# COMPACT_ATOMS: atom_id res chain seq x y z
N MET A 1 26.39 6.39 11.12
CA MET A 1 25.93 5.01 10.83
C MET A 1 24.40 4.90 10.71
N SER A 2 23.64 5.99 10.79
CA SER A 2 22.15 6.03 10.69
C SER A 2 21.61 6.21 9.27
N ASP A 3 22.44 6.68 8.34
CA ASP A 3 21.94 7.16 7.04
C ASP A 3 21.70 6.00 6.06
N SER A 4 22.53 4.96 6.09
CA SER A 4 22.40 3.81 5.18
C SER A 4 21.16 2.97 5.44
N THR A 5 20.74 2.78 6.70
CA THR A 5 19.52 2.04 7.04
C THR A 5 18.26 2.82 6.69
N THR A 6 18.29 4.13 6.88
CA THR A 6 17.19 5.04 6.50
C THR A 6 17.02 5.11 4.99
N ASP A 7 18.12 5.26 4.24
CA ASP A 7 18.11 5.28 2.77
C ASP A 7 17.62 3.96 2.17
N ASN A 8 18.04 2.82 2.74
CA ASN A 8 17.54 1.51 2.32
C ASN A 8 16.03 1.37 2.54
N GLY A 9 15.51 1.82 3.68
CA GLY A 9 14.09 1.79 3.98
C GLY A 9 13.26 2.67 3.04
N LYS A 10 13.78 3.86 2.70
CA LYS A 10 13.16 4.78 1.75
C LYS A 10 13.10 4.19 0.35
N MET A 11 14.20 3.62 -0.13
CA MET A 11 14.27 2.94 -1.42
C MET A 11 13.25 1.78 -1.50
N ILE A 12 13.24 0.90 -0.47
CA ILE A 12 12.27 -0.21 -0.39
C ILE A 12 10.84 0.33 -0.41
N GLY A 13 10.56 1.38 0.36
CA GLY A 13 9.24 2.01 0.41
C GLY A 13 8.79 2.51 -0.95
N ILE A 14 9.64 3.24 -1.67
CA ILE A 14 9.33 3.76 -3.02
C ILE A 14 9.05 2.61 -4.00
N ILE A 15 9.90 1.58 -4.00
CA ILE A 15 9.75 0.41 -4.89
C ILE A 15 8.42 -0.30 -4.63
N ALA A 16 7.98 -0.36 -3.37
CA ALA A 16 6.75 -1.04 -2.98
C ALA A 16 5.51 -0.50 -3.73
N TYR A 17 5.46 0.81 -4.03
CA TYR A 17 4.30 1.45 -4.66
C TYR A 17 4.30 1.42 -6.20
N LEU A 18 5.38 0.99 -6.88
CA LEU A 18 5.47 1.12 -8.34
C LEU A 18 4.43 0.28 -9.08
N THR A 19 4.38 -1.00 -8.76
CA THR A 19 3.43 -1.98 -9.32
C THR A 19 3.30 -3.15 -8.35
N LEU A 20 2.40 -4.10 -8.61
CA LEU A 20 2.39 -5.36 -7.86
C LEU A 20 3.74 -6.10 -7.94
N ILE A 21 4.42 -6.04 -9.09
CA ILE A 21 5.77 -6.60 -9.24
C ILE A 21 6.77 -5.81 -8.40
N GLY A 22 6.69 -4.47 -8.40
CA GLY A 22 7.48 -3.62 -7.53
C GLY A 22 7.30 -3.96 -6.05
N TRP A 23 6.06 -4.20 -5.61
CA TRP A 23 5.77 -4.66 -4.26
C TRP A 23 6.45 -5.97 -3.90
N ILE A 24 6.41 -6.98 -4.78
CA ILE A 24 7.12 -8.25 -4.58
C ILE A 24 8.63 -8.03 -4.46
N ILE A 25 9.21 -7.20 -5.33
CA ILE A 25 10.64 -6.86 -5.29
C ILE A 25 11.00 -6.18 -3.97
N ALA A 26 10.21 -5.19 -3.53
CA ALA A 26 10.41 -4.51 -2.26
C ALA A 26 10.38 -5.47 -1.07
N PHE A 27 9.45 -6.43 -1.07
CA PHE A 27 9.34 -7.46 -0.04
C PHE A 27 10.59 -8.36 0.03
N VAL A 28 11.09 -8.81 -1.13
CA VAL A 28 12.31 -9.61 -1.21
C VAL A 28 13.55 -8.79 -0.79
N MET A 29 13.67 -7.55 -1.24
CA MET A 29 14.77 -6.65 -0.86
C MET A 29 14.78 -6.38 0.66
N HIS A 30 13.60 -6.16 1.24
CA HIS A 30 13.44 -5.96 2.67
C HIS A 30 13.86 -7.17 3.50
N SER A 31 13.64 -8.39 2.99
CA SER A 31 14.04 -9.61 3.69
C SER A 31 15.56 -9.69 3.94
N ASN A 32 16.35 -9.07 3.07
CA ASN A 32 17.81 -8.95 3.23
C ASN A 32 18.24 -7.72 4.04
N ASN A 33 17.43 -6.64 4.04
CA ASN A 33 17.70 -5.39 4.75
C ASN A 33 16.44 -4.90 5.47
N LYS A 34 16.21 -5.46 6.66
CA LYS A 34 15.02 -5.17 7.45
C LYS A 34 15.09 -3.77 8.06
N THR A 35 14.12 -2.93 7.69
CA THR A 35 13.96 -1.55 8.17
C THR A 35 12.51 -1.28 8.52
N GLU A 36 12.24 -0.59 9.63
CA GLU A 36 10.86 -0.29 10.02
C GLU A 36 10.09 0.49 8.94
N LEU A 37 10.77 1.42 8.25
CA LEU A 37 10.20 2.22 7.18
C LEU A 37 9.82 1.35 5.97
N GLY A 38 10.70 0.44 5.55
CA GLY A 38 10.42 -0.49 4.46
C GLY A 38 9.26 -1.43 4.80
N ALA A 39 9.26 -2.01 6.01
CA ALA A 39 8.21 -2.88 6.48
C ALA A 39 6.85 -2.16 6.52
N PHE A 40 6.84 -0.92 7.00
CA PHE A 40 5.65 -0.08 7.06
C PHE A 40 5.01 0.11 5.67
N HIS A 41 5.80 0.54 4.67
CA HIS A 41 5.29 0.82 3.32
C HIS A 41 4.91 -0.46 2.55
N ILE A 42 5.61 -1.57 2.78
CA ILE A 42 5.23 -2.89 2.28
C ILE A 42 3.82 -3.26 2.77
N ARG A 43 3.56 -3.11 4.07
CA ARG A 43 2.23 -3.42 4.65
C ARG A 43 1.16 -2.43 4.19
N GLN A 44 1.47 -1.14 4.13
CA GLN A 44 0.52 -0.12 3.63
C GLN A 44 0.08 -0.44 2.20
N MET A 45 1.03 -0.67 1.29
CA MET A 45 0.72 -0.94 -0.09
C MET A 45 -0.03 -2.27 -0.27
N LEU A 46 0.34 -3.30 0.50
CA LEU A 46 -0.39 -4.58 0.49
C LEU A 46 -1.86 -4.39 0.90
N GLY A 47 -2.11 -3.63 1.96
CA GLY A 47 -3.47 -3.35 2.42
C GLY A 47 -4.30 -2.58 1.40
N ILE A 48 -3.71 -1.57 0.74
CA ILE A 48 -4.34 -0.83 -0.35
C ILE A 48 -4.72 -1.79 -1.49
N VAL A 49 -3.80 -2.67 -1.92
CA VAL A 49 -4.09 -3.63 -3.00
C VAL A 49 -5.20 -4.61 -2.63
N ILE A 50 -5.15 -5.20 -1.43
CA ILE A 50 -6.14 -6.19 -0.98
C ILE A 50 -7.53 -5.55 -0.84
N VAL A 51 -7.62 -4.39 -0.20
CA VAL A 51 -8.90 -3.67 -0.05
C VAL A 51 -9.43 -3.22 -1.40
N GLY A 52 -8.57 -2.69 -2.28
CA GLY A 52 -8.97 -2.29 -3.63
C GLY A 52 -9.51 -3.47 -4.43
N PHE A 53 -8.86 -4.62 -4.34
CA PHE A 53 -9.33 -5.85 -4.99
C PHE A 53 -10.67 -6.34 -4.42
N ALA A 54 -10.83 -6.34 -3.09
CA ALA A 54 -12.09 -6.72 -2.45
C ALA A 54 -13.25 -5.79 -2.87
N LEU A 55 -13.03 -4.48 -2.85
CA LEU A 55 -14.02 -3.48 -3.29
C LEU A 55 -14.36 -3.61 -4.78
N TYR A 56 -13.38 -3.93 -5.62
CA TYR A 56 -13.60 -4.20 -7.04
C TYR A 56 -14.52 -5.40 -7.26
N ILE A 57 -14.31 -6.51 -6.55
CA ILE A 57 -15.20 -7.68 -6.63
C ILE A 57 -16.61 -7.33 -6.14
N CYS A 58 -16.73 -6.61 -5.01
CA CYS A 58 -18.02 -6.13 -4.52
C CYS A 58 -18.74 -5.24 -5.56
N ASN A 59 -17.99 -4.36 -6.23
CA ASN A 59 -18.54 -3.49 -7.25
C ASN A 59 -19.05 -4.26 -8.48
N ILE A 60 -18.34 -5.30 -8.93
CA ILE A 60 -18.82 -6.16 -10.03
C ILE A 60 -20.16 -6.79 -9.66
N VAL A 61 -20.27 -7.39 -8.47
CA VAL A 61 -21.50 -8.06 -8.03
C VAL A 61 -22.66 -7.06 -7.96
N LEU A 62 -22.42 -5.88 -7.37
CA LEU A 62 -23.46 -4.86 -7.21
C LEU A 62 -23.90 -4.24 -8.54
N THR A 63 -22.96 -4.01 -9.46
CA THR A 63 -23.27 -3.45 -10.78
C THR A 63 -24.13 -4.41 -11.60
N ASN A 64 -23.85 -5.72 -11.53
CA ASN A 64 -24.67 -6.73 -12.20
C ASN A 64 -26.08 -6.84 -11.59
N ALA A 65 -26.25 -6.57 -10.30
CA ALA A 65 -27.53 -6.66 -9.61
C ALA A 65 -28.42 -5.40 -9.76
N ILE A 66 -27.83 -4.20 -9.76
CA ILE A 66 -28.56 -2.92 -9.63
C ILE A 66 -28.36 -2.01 -10.88
N GLY A 67 -27.40 -2.32 -11.75
CA GLY A 67 -27.17 -1.59 -13.01
C GLY A 67 -26.53 -0.21 -12.88
N SER A 68 -25.97 0.15 -11.71
CA SER A 68 -25.36 1.47 -11.49
C SER A 68 -23.82 1.42 -11.44
N GLY A 69 -23.16 2.14 -12.35
CA GLY A 69 -21.69 2.16 -12.48
C GLY A 69 -20.96 3.25 -11.69
N ILE A 70 -21.69 4.15 -11.02
CA ILE A 70 -21.11 5.32 -10.33
C ILE A 70 -20.18 4.91 -9.18
N LEU A 71 -20.53 3.84 -8.46
CA LEU A 71 -19.76 3.36 -7.32
C LEU A 71 -18.34 2.91 -7.72
N GLY A 72 -18.17 2.38 -8.93
CA GLY A 72 -16.87 1.91 -9.41
C GLY A 72 -15.87 3.05 -9.56
N TRP A 73 -16.33 4.19 -10.09
CA TRP A 73 -15.53 5.41 -10.22
C TRP A 73 -15.10 5.97 -8.87
N VAL A 74 -16.02 6.01 -7.90
CA VAL A 74 -15.72 6.48 -6.54
C VAL A 74 -14.65 5.60 -5.88
N ILE A 75 -14.78 4.27 -5.99
CA ILE A 75 -13.79 3.33 -5.47
C ILE A 75 -12.43 3.56 -6.13
N GLN A 76 -12.38 3.67 -7.46
CA GLN A 76 -11.12 3.86 -8.18
C GLN A 76 -10.39 5.15 -7.75
N ILE A 77 -11.12 6.26 -7.62
CA ILE A 77 -10.57 7.54 -7.16
C ILE A 77 -10.07 7.41 -5.71
N ALA A 78 -10.86 6.81 -4.82
CA ALA A 78 -10.46 6.63 -3.42
C ALA A 78 -9.19 5.77 -3.29
N MET A 79 -9.11 4.65 -4.03
CA MET A 79 -7.93 3.79 -4.03
C MET A 79 -6.71 4.50 -4.61
N PHE A 80 -6.87 5.31 -5.65
CA PHE A 80 -5.80 6.12 -6.21
C PHE A 80 -5.28 7.17 -5.21
N VAL A 81 -6.18 7.83 -4.47
CA VAL A 81 -5.79 8.78 -3.41
C VAL A 81 -5.02 8.07 -2.29
N PHE A 82 -5.46 6.89 -1.84
CA PHE A 82 -4.72 6.13 -0.83
C PHE A 82 -3.34 5.72 -1.32
N TRP A 83 -3.23 5.23 -2.55
CA TRP A 83 -1.96 4.91 -3.17
C TRP A 83 -1.04 6.15 -3.21
N LEU A 84 -1.57 7.31 -3.64
CA LEU A 84 -0.80 8.55 -3.74
C LEU A 84 -0.31 9.02 -2.37
N LEU A 85 -1.17 9.00 -1.34
CA LEU A 85 -0.79 9.40 0.02
C LEU A 85 0.29 8.49 0.61
N GLY A 86 0.15 7.17 0.42
CA GLY A 86 1.17 6.20 0.85
C GLY A 86 2.50 6.41 0.12
N PHE A 87 2.44 6.64 -1.19
CA PHE A 87 3.61 6.90 -2.02
C PHE A 87 4.33 8.21 -1.63
N MET A 88 3.58 9.28 -1.35
CA MET A 88 4.14 10.53 -0.83
C MET A 88 4.88 10.33 0.50
N GLY A 89 4.30 9.54 1.41
CA GLY A 89 4.98 9.17 2.67
C GLY A 89 6.31 8.46 2.40
N ALA A 90 6.35 7.53 1.44
CA ALA A 90 7.57 6.83 1.07
C ALA A 90 8.62 7.77 0.46
N LEU A 91 8.22 8.71 -0.39
CA LEU A 91 9.11 9.74 -0.95
C LEU A 91 9.69 10.67 0.12
N GLN A 92 8.93 10.91 1.20
CA GLN A 92 9.37 11.71 2.35
C GLN A 92 10.18 10.89 3.36
N GLY A 93 10.10 9.55 3.30
CA GLY A 93 10.71 8.67 4.29
C GLY A 93 9.93 8.63 5.61
N GLU A 94 8.64 8.92 5.57
CA GLU A 94 7.77 9.04 6.73
C GLU A 94 6.80 7.86 6.84
N LYS A 95 6.64 7.34 8.07
CA LYS A 95 5.65 6.31 8.39
C LYS A 95 4.25 6.94 8.56
N LYS A 96 3.71 7.53 7.49
CA LYS A 96 2.39 8.16 7.51
C LYS A 96 1.32 7.19 6.98
N PRO A 97 0.38 6.72 7.83
CA PRO A 97 -0.65 5.79 7.42
C PRO A 97 -1.64 6.47 6.48
N VAL A 98 -2.19 5.72 5.52
CA VAL A 98 -3.34 6.21 4.75
C VAL A 98 -4.55 6.36 5.68
N PRO A 99 -5.44 7.33 5.43
CA PRO A 99 -6.59 7.55 6.31
C PRO A 99 -7.52 6.32 6.33
N LEU A 100 -8.35 6.25 7.37
CA LEU A 100 -9.36 5.20 7.63
C LEU A 100 -8.81 3.81 7.97
N LEU A 101 -7.90 3.28 7.14
CA LEU A 101 -7.46 1.87 7.20
C LEU A 101 -5.95 1.67 7.37
N GLY A 102 -5.14 2.74 7.27
CA GLY A 102 -3.68 2.60 7.26
C GLY A 102 -3.11 1.99 8.54
N GLU A 103 -3.68 2.30 9.72
CA GLU A 103 -3.27 1.68 10.98
C GLU A 103 -3.67 0.19 11.03
N GLN A 104 -4.86 -0.14 10.54
CA GLN A 104 -5.35 -1.51 10.46
C GLN A 104 -4.48 -2.35 9.53
N PHE A 105 -3.94 -1.77 8.45
CA PHE A 105 -2.98 -2.47 7.59
C PHE A 105 -1.70 -2.85 8.34
N GLN A 106 -1.24 -2.01 9.26
CA GLN A 106 -0.07 -2.35 10.08
C GLN A 106 -0.38 -3.52 11.02
N GLU A 107 -1.57 -3.54 11.63
CA GLU A 107 -2.00 -4.62 12.52
C GLU A 107 -2.28 -5.94 11.80
N TRP A 108 -3.05 -5.92 10.71
CA TRP A 108 -3.41 -7.11 9.95
C TRP A 108 -2.18 -7.79 9.35
N PHE A 109 -1.20 -7.00 8.91
CA PHE A 109 -0.02 -7.49 8.24
C PHE A 109 1.23 -7.44 9.13
N LYS A 110 1.12 -7.30 10.45
CA LYS A 110 2.27 -7.15 11.37
C LYS A 110 3.36 -8.23 11.27
N GLY A 111 3.03 -9.41 10.73
CA GLY A 111 3.98 -10.49 10.46
C GLY A 111 4.70 -10.39 9.11
N LEU A 112 4.38 -9.38 8.29
CA LEU A 112 4.96 -9.12 6.97
C LEU A 112 5.88 -7.89 7.04
N GLY A 113 7.10 -8.08 6.53
CA GLY A 113 8.19 -7.12 6.65
C GLY A 113 8.95 -7.32 7.96
#